data_AF-A0A1B1U5Y4-F1
#
_entry.id   AF-A0A1B1U5Y4-F1
#
_cell.length_a   1.000
_cell.length_b   1.000
_cell.length_c   1.000
_cell.angle_alpha   90.00
_cell.angle_beta   90.00
_cell.angle_gamma   90.00
#
_symmetry.space_group_name_H-M   'P 1'
#
loop_
_entity.id
_entity.type
_entity.pdbx_description
1 polymer ?
#
loop_
_entity_poly.entity_id
_entity_poly.type
_entity_poly.pdbx_seq_one_letter_code
_entity_poly.pdbx_strand_id
1 'polypeptide(L)'
;MYKIATNLWVFLCFWLVFGLAYAVEQKWIFDYVDPLKPLYFWSGWLSFACLLGGLILPNGRFWGLIALVFAILHLSVFVYFDFYFDFVGMLEELSQKYYLYFGLICLIGFVILGGFSFAGKFYPSLVFVVMLCVFFGFLHIIAIQKVVKTSHIVVGSIVVCVLVYKIFQKINKSRRIER
;
A
#
# COMPACT_ATOMS: atom_id res chain seq x y z
N MET A 1 -12.68 8.64 -22.31
CA MET A 1 -12.27 7.22 -22.32
C MET A 1 -10.75 7.02 -22.17
N TYR A 2 -9.88 7.76 -22.88
CA TYR A 2 -8.42 7.55 -22.83
C TYR A 2 -7.77 7.54 -21.43
N LYS A 3 -8.17 8.43 -20.51
CA LYS A 3 -7.62 8.48 -19.14
C LYS A 3 -7.90 7.23 -18.29
N ILE A 4 -9.04 6.58 -18.50
CA ILE A 4 -9.42 5.38 -17.75
C ILE A 4 -8.58 4.19 -18.23
N ALA A 5 -8.38 4.09 -19.55
CA ALA A 5 -7.55 3.04 -20.15
C ALA A 5 -6.10 3.14 -19.66
N THR A 6 -5.45 4.30 -19.73
CA THR A 6 -4.05 4.45 -19.32
C THR A 6 -3.82 4.06 -17.86
N ASN A 7 -4.74 4.45 -16.97
CA ASN A 7 -4.64 4.12 -15.56
C ASN A 7 -4.85 2.62 -15.30
N LEU A 8 -5.86 2.01 -15.94
CA LEU A 8 -6.09 0.58 -15.82
C LEU A 8 -4.87 -0.24 -16.30
N TRP A 9 -4.25 0.16 -17.40
CA TRP A 9 -3.02 -0.47 -17.90
C TRP A 9 -1.86 -0.39 -16.92
N VAL A 10 -1.63 0.76 -16.25
CA VAL A 10 -0.54 0.88 -15.26
C VAL A 10 -0.77 -0.06 -14.07
N PHE A 11 -2.01 -0.18 -13.59
CA PHE A 11 -2.36 -1.10 -12.51
C PHE A 11 -2.22 -2.57 -12.92
N LEU A 12 -2.70 -2.93 -14.12
CA LEU A 12 -2.56 -4.29 -14.63
C LEU A 12 -1.10 -4.65 -14.86
N CYS A 13 -0.30 -3.75 -15.45
CA CYS A 13 1.14 -3.95 -15.59
C CYS A 13 1.84 -4.12 -14.23
N PHE A 14 1.45 -3.35 -13.21
CA PHE A 14 1.96 -3.55 -11.85
C PHE A 14 1.70 -4.98 -11.35
N TRP A 15 0.46 -5.46 -11.44
CA TRP A 15 0.09 -6.80 -11.00
C TRP A 15 0.76 -7.91 -11.81
N LEU A 16 0.90 -7.72 -13.12
CA LEU A 16 1.52 -8.69 -14.02
C LEU A 16 3.02 -8.81 -13.73
N VAL A 17 3.70 -7.67 -13.60
CA VAL A 17 5.13 -7.62 -13.30
C VAL A 17 5.41 -8.13 -11.88
N PHE A 18 4.57 -7.77 -10.90
CA PHE A 18 4.68 -8.27 -9.54
C PHE A 18 4.44 -9.78 -9.47
N GLY A 19 3.37 -10.27 -10.11
CA GLY A 19 3.05 -11.70 -10.17
C GLY A 19 4.12 -12.52 -10.85
N LEU A 20 4.72 -12.02 -11.94
CA LEU A 20 5.85 -12.67 -12.61
C LEU A 20 7.11 -12.68 -11.75
N ALA A 21 7.48 -11.54 -11.15
CA ALA A 21 8.64 -11.47 -10.24
C ALA A 21 8.46 -12.42 -9.04
N TYR A 22 7.25 -12.50 -8.50
CA TYR A 22 6.90 -13.39 -7.40
C TYR A 22 6.91 -14.87 -7.81
N ALA A 23 6.35 -15.23 -8.97
CA ALA A 23 6.37 -16.60 -9.49
C ALA A 23 7.79 -17.11 -9.77
N VAL A 24 8.69 -16.21 -10.20
CA VAL A 24 10.12 -16.51 -10.35
C VAL A 24 10.78 -16.74 -8.98
N GLU A 25 10.41 -15.96 -7.96
CA GLU A 25 10.94 -16.13 -6.60
C GLU A 25 10.37 -17.35 -5.86
N GLN A 26 9.14 -17.78 -6.17
CA GLN A 26 8.41 -18.84 -5.45
C GLN A 26 8.65 -20.26 -5.96
N LYS A 27 9.44 -20.46 -7.02
CA LYS A 27 9.89 -21.81 -7.45
C LYS A 27 10.63 -22.60 -6.36
N TRP A 28 10.83 -22.03 -5.17
CA TRP A 28 11.54 -22.60 -4.02
C TRP A 28 10.69 -22.74 -2.74
N ILE A 29 9.38 -22.48 -2.76
CA ILE A 29 8.58 -22.35 -1.53
C ILE A 29 7.37 -23.29 -1.57
N PHE A 30 7.63 -24.60 -1.50
CA PHE A 30 6.62 -25.60 -1.15
C PHE A 30 7.13 -26.40 0.05
N ASP A 31 7.20 -25.74 1.22
CA ASP A 31 7.50 -26.36 2.52
C ASP A 31 6.95 -25.48 3.68
N TYR A 32 5.67 -25.09 3.62
CA TYR A 32 5.09 -24.25 4.67
C TYR A 32 4.62 -25.08 5.87
N VAL A 33 5.35 -24.94 6.98
CA VAL A 33 5.05 -25.43 8.34
C VAL A 33 4.03 -24.53 9.06
N ASP A 34 3.72 -23.34 8.53
CA ASP A 34 2.76 -22.39 9.14
C ASP A 34 1.85 -21.74 8.08
N PRO A 35 0.54 -22.07 8.06
CA PRO A 35 -0.41 -21.57 7.07
C PRO A 35 -0.74 -20.08 7.23
N LEU A 36 -0.34 -19.42 8.34
CA LEU A 36 -0.68 -18.02 8.62
C LEU A 36 0.36 -17.02 8.12
N LYS A 37 1.62 -17.45 7.95
CA LYS A 37 2.67 -16.61 7.34
C LYS A 37 2.30 -16.09 5.94
N PRO A 38 1.73 -16.91 5.05
CA PRO A 38 1.20 -16.41 3.78
C PRO A 38 0.13 -15.34 3.98
N LEU A 39 -0.81 -15.52 4.92
CA LEU A 39 -1.88 -14.56 5.16
C LEU A 39 -1.34 -13.21 5.65
N TYR A 40 -0.37 -13.22 6.57
CA TYR A 40 0.31 -12.01 7.03
C TYR A 40 1.00 -11.27 5.87
N PHE A 41 1.81 -12.01 5.11
CA PHE A 41 2.54 -11.45 3.98
C PHE A 41 1.60 -10.88 2.91
N TRP A 42 0.60 -11.66 2.49
CA TRP A 42 -0.31 -11.29 1.42
C TRP A 42 -1.26 -10.17 1.79
N SER A 43 -1.75 -10.12 3.03
CA SER A 43 -2.63 -9.02 3.48
C SER A 43 -1.93 -7.65 3.38
N GLY A 44 -0.64 -7.57 3.73
CA GLY A 44 0.15 -6.34 3.57
C GLY A 44 0.32 -5.94 2.11
N TRP A 45 0.71 -6.88 1.24
CA TRP A 45 0.87 -6.62 -0.20
C TRP A 45 -0.44 -6.27 -0.90
N LEU A 46 -1.54 -6.97 -0.57
CA LEU A 46 -2.87 -6.69 -1.11
C LEU A 46 -3.36 -5.31 -0.67
N SER A 47 -3.15 -4.95 0.61
CA SER A 47 -3.46 -3.62 1.10
C SER A 47 -2.74 -2.54 0.30
N PHE A 48 -1.42 -2.70 0.11
CA PHE A 48 -0.61 -1.75 -0.64
C PHE A 48 -1.02 -1.66 -2.12
N ALA A 49 -1.28 -2.79 -2.76
CA ALA A 49 -1.70 -2.84 -4.16
C ALA A 49 -3.08 -2.19 -4.36
N CYS A 50 -4.04 -2.43 -3.45
CA CYS A 50 -5.34 -1.76 -3.48
C CYS A 50 -5.20 -0.25 -3.23
N LEU A 51 -4.27 0.18 -2.38
CA LEU A 51 -4.00 1.60 -2.18
C LEU A 51 -3.48 2.27 -3.46
N LEU A 52 -2.51 1.64 -4.13
CA LEU A 52 -2.04 2.09 -5.45
C LEU A 52 -3.18 2.10 -6.47
N GLY A 53 -4.03 1.06 -6.46
CA GLY A 53 -5.27 1.00 -7.23
C GLY A 53 -6.17 2.20 -6.96
N GLY A 54 -6.31 2.63 -5.70
CA GLY A 54 -7.06 3.81 -5.29
C GLY A 54 -6.58 5.12 -5.92
N LEU A 55 -5.29 5.25 -6.21
CA LEU A 55 -4.75 6.41 -6.93
C LEU A 55 -5.00 6.32 -8.44
N ILE A 56 -4.92 5.12 -9.00
CA ILE A 56 -4.80 4.94 -10.44
C ILE A 56 -6.18 4.67 -11.05
N LEU A 57 -6.89 3.66 -10.55
CA LEU A 57 -8.11 3.11 -11.15
C LEU A 57 -9.34 4.02 -11.02
N PRO A 58 -10.37 3.83 -11.87
CA PRO A 58 -11.69 4.39 -11.61
C PRO A 58 -12.22 3.87 -10.26
N ASN A 59 -13.12 4.64 -9.65
CA ASN A 59 -13.69 4.32 -8.34
C ASN A 59 -12.64 4.17 -7.23
N GLY A 60 -11.64 5.07 -7.18
CA GLY A 60 -10.55 5.01 -6.21
C GLY A 60 -10.98 4.88 -4.73
N ARG A 61 -12.16 5.39 -4.36
CA ARG A 61 -12.77 5.19 -3.04
C ARG A 61 -12.99 3.71 -2.70
N PHE A 62 -13.48 2.91 -3.65
CA PHE A 62 -13.70 1.47 -3.45
C PHE A 62 -12.39 0.75 -3.18
N TRP A 63 -11.37 1.01 -4.01
CA TRP A 63 -10.04 0.43 -3.83
C TRP A 63 -9.36 0.86 -2.53
N GLY A 64 -9.52 2.12 -2.12
CA GLY A 64 -9.03 2.60 -0.83
C GLY A 64 -9.71 1.94 0.37
N LEU A 65 -11.01 1.66 0.29
CA LEU A 65 -11.73 0.92 1.33
C LEU A 65 -11.28 -0.54 1.41
N ILE A 66 -11.05 -1.19 0.26
CA ILE A 66 -10.47 -2.54 0.24
C ILE A 66 -9.05 -2.52 0.84
N ALA A 67 -8.25 -1.52 0.53
CA ALA A 67 -6.91 -1.36 1.12
C ALA A 67 -6.97 -1.29 2.65
N LEU A 68 -7.93 -0.53 3.20
CA LEU A 68 -8.17 -0.44 4.64
C LEU A 68 -8.57 -1.79 5.24
N VAL A 69 -9.46 -2.56 4.60
CA VAL A 69 -9.85 -3.89 5.07
C VAL A 69 -8.63 -4.82 5.18
N PHE A 70 -7.79 -4.86 4.14
CA PHE A 70 -6.57 -5.66 4.18
C PHE A 70 -5.55 -5.14 5.20
N ALA A 71 -5.48 -3.82 5.43
CA ALA A 71 -4.60 -3.25 6.45
C ALA A 71 -5.04 -3.64 7.87
N ILE A 72 -6.35 -3.64 8.14
CA ILE A 72 -6.90 -4.10 9.41
C ILE A 72 -6.63 -5.59 9.59
N LEU A 73 -6.81 -6.40 8.54
CA LEU A 73 -6.44 -7.82 8.57
C LEU A 73 -4.95 -7.99 8.87
N HIS A 74 -4.08 -7.25 8.19
CA HIS A 74 -2.63 -7.29 8.38
C HIS A 74 -2.24 -6.93 9.82
N LEU A 75 -2.83 -5.87 10.38
CA LEU A 75 -2.65 -5.50 11.78
C LEU A 75 -3.18 -6.58 12.73
N SER A 76 -4.35 -7.16 12.46
CA SER A 76 -4.94 -8.18 13.33
C SER A 76 -4.07 -9.41 13.45
N VAL A 77 -3.38 -9.78 12.36
CA VAL A 77 -2.44 -10.90 12.36
C VAL A 77 -1.23 -10.58 13.23
N PHE A 78 -0.68 -9.37 13.12
CA PHE A 78 0.41 -8.90 14.00
C PHE A 78 -0.01 -8.88 15.48
N VAL A 79 -1.16 -8.29 15.80
CA VAL A 79 -1.62 -8.16 17.19
C VAL A 79 -1.90 -9.51 17.84
N TYR A 80 -2.59 -10.41 17.13
CA TYR A 80 -3.02 -11.67 17.70
C TYR A 80 -1.96 -12.77 17.60
N PHE A 81 -1.33 -12.96 16.44
CA PHE A 81 -0.45 -14.11 16.23
C PHE A 81 1.00 -13.83 16.62
N ASP A 82 1.51 -12.60 16.47
CA ASP A 82 2.88 -12.29 16.87
C ASP A 82 2.95 -11.95 18.37
N PHE A 83 1.92 -11.28 18.92
CA PHE A 83 1.95 -10.76 20.29
C PHE A 83 0.84 -11.30 21.20
N TYR A 84 -0.15 -12.03 20.71
CA TYR A 84 -1.25 -12.56 21.52
C TYR A 84 -1.94 -11.49 22.41
N PHE A 85 -2.14 -10.29 21.85
CA PHE A 85 -2.65 -9.10 22.56
C PHE A 85 -1.75 -8.58 23.70
N ASP A 86 -0.48 -8.96 23.77
CA ASP A 86 0.50 -8.34 24.66
C ASP A 86 0.88 -6.94 24.15
N PHE A 87 0.09 -5.95 24.59
CA PHE A 87 0.30 -4.55 24.24
C PHE A 87 1.63 -3.99 24.76
N VAL A 88 2.18 -4.54 25.86
CA VAL A 88 3.47 -4.09 26.39
C VAL A 88 4.57 -4.54 25.45
N GLY A 89 4.60 -5.83 25.09
CA GLY A 89 5.54 -6.37 24.11
C GLY A 89 5.44 -5.65 22.76
N MET A 90 4.23 -5.33 22.29
CA MET A 90 4.04 -4.55 21.06
C MET A 90 4.64 -3.13 21.14
N LEU A 91 4.50 -2.45 22.27
CA LEU A 91 5.06 -1.11 22.47
C LEU A 91 6.59 -1.14 22.55
N GLU A 92 7.15 -2.16 23.21
CA GLU A 92 8.59 -2.39 23.23
C GLU A 92 9.13 -2.65 21.82
N GLU A 93 8.48 -3.53 21.06
CA GLU A 93 8.83 -3.81 19.67
C GLU A 93 8.75 -2.54 18.79
N LEU A 94 7.67 -1.76 18.95
CA LEU A 94 7.48 -0.50 18.24
C LEU A 94 8.60 0.50 18.54
N SER A 95 9.11 0.52 19.78
CA SER A 95 10.23 1.39 20.18
C SER A 95 11.57 0.98 19.56
N GLN A 96 11.74 -0.31 19.26
CA GLN A 96 12.99 -0.85 18.71
C GLN A 96 13.02 -0.84 17.18
N LYS A 97 11.85 -0.96 16.53
CA LYS A 97 11.76 -1.21 15.09
C LYS A 97 11.15 -0.04 14.35
N TYR A 98 12.03 0.83 13.84
CA TYR A 98 11.62 2.07 13.17
C TYR A 98 10.67 1.88 11.99
N TYR A 99 10.75 0.74 11.28
CA TYR A 99 9.88 0.46 10.14
C TYR A 99 8.42 0.32 10.54
N LEU A 100 8.12 -0.05 11.79
CA LEU A 100 6.75 -0.15 12.30
C LEU A 100 6.07 1.22 12.37
N TYR A 101 6.84 2.31 12.60
CA TYR A 101 6.28 3.67 12.54
C TYR A 101 5.73 4.01 11.16
N PHE A 102 6.38 3.58 10.07
CA PHE A 102 5.87 3.81 8.72
C PHE A 102 4.53 3.07 8.49
N GLY A 103 4.41 1.84 8.97
CA GLY A 103 3.17 1.07 8.93
C GLY A 103 2.05 1.74 9.73
N LEU A 104 2.36 2.20 10.95
CA LEU A 104 1.41 2.88 11.83
C LEU A 104 0.92 4.21 11.24
N ILE A 105 1.83 5.06 10.74
CA ILE A 105 1.47 6.32 10.07
C ILE A 105 0.58 6.05 8.86
N CYS A 106 0.91 5.03 8.06
CA CYS A 106 0.09 4.63 6.92
C CYS A 106 -1.31 4.18 7.35
N LEU A 107 -1.42 3.38 8.40
CA LEU A 107 -2.69 2.90 8.95
C LEU A 107 -3.54 4.06 9.50
N ILE A 108 -2.97 5.00 10.24
CA ILE A 108 -3.67 6.20 10.70
C ILE A 108 -4.24 6.97 9.50
N GLY A 109 -3.44 7.15 8.44
CA GLY A 109 -3.90 7.76 7.21
C GLY A 109 -5.06 6.99 6.55
N PHE A 110 -5.02 5.66 6.55
CA PHE A 110 -6.14 4.83 6.06
C PHE A 110 -7.41 5.01 6.88
N VAL A 111 -7.32 5.07 8.21
CA VAL A 111 -8.48 5.28 9.08
C VAL A 111 -9.11 6.65 8.79
N ILE A 112 -8.29 7.70 8.65
CA ILE A 112 -8.76 9.05 8.30
C ILE A 112 -9.47 9.04 6.93
N LEU A 113 -8.81 8.49 5.91
CA LEU A 113 -9.36 8.38 4.55
C LEU A 113 -10.63 7.52 4.50
N GLY A 114 -10.67 6.45 5.29
CA GLY A 114 -11.83 5.57 5.47
C GLY A 114 -13.00 6.32 6.09
N GLY A 115 -12.78 7.08 7.16
CA GLY A 115 -13.80 7.90 7.80
C GLY A 115 -14.45 8.92 6.84
N PHE A 116 -13.63 9.66 6.09
CA PHE A 116 -14.11 10.55 5.03
C PHE A 116 -14.89 9.81 3.94
N SER A 117 -14.40 8.63 3.56
CA SER A 117 -15.08 7.78 2.59
C SER A 117 -16.45 7.34 3.12
N PHE A 118 -16.59 6.85 4.35
CA PHE A 118 -17.89 6.46 4.92
C PHE A 118 -18.86 7.64 5.05
N ALA A 119 -18.35 8.83 5.37
CA ALA A 119 -19.14 10.07 5.41
C ALA A 119 -19.57 10.58 4.01
N GLY A 120 -19.13 9.93 2.93
CA GLY A 120 -19.43 10.34 1.55
C GLY A 120 -18.74 11.64 1.11
N LYS A 121 -17.74 12.11 1.86
CA LYS A 121 -17.04 13.37 1.61
C LYS A 121 -15.62 13.08 1.14
N PHE A 122 -15.25 13.48 -0.07
CA PHE A 122 -13.86 13.34 -0.53
C PHE A 122 -13.33 14.66 -1.08
N TYR A 123 -12.45 15.31 -0.31
CA TYR A 123 -11.86 16.58 -0.68
C TYR A 123 -10.65 16.37 -1.61
N PRO A 124 -10.40 17.27 -2.59
CA PRO A 124 -9.24 17.18 -3.45
C PRO A 124 -7.89 17.13 -2.72
N SER A 125 -7.82 17.71 -1.52
CA SER A 125 -6.65 17.69 -0.63
C SER A 125 -6.35 16.30 -0.06
N LEU A 126 -7.36 15.45 0.15
CA LEU A 126 -7.18 14.09 0.68
C LEU A 126 -6.34 13.20 -0.26
N VAL A 127 -6.25 13.55 -1.55
CA VAL A 127 -5.34 12.86 -2.48
C VAL A 127 -3.88 12.93 -2.03
N PHE A 128 -3.46 14.02 -1.37
CA PHE A 128 -2.10 14.11 -0.80
C PHE A 128 -1.91 13.14 0.35
N VAL A 129 -2.94 12.93 1.18
CA VAL A 129 -2.93 11.91 2.23
C VAL A 129 -2.80 10.51 1.61
N VAL A 130 -3.53 10.22 0.53
CA VAL A 130 -3.39 8.94 -0.20
C VAL A 130 -1.96 8.76 -0.71
N MET A 131 -1.36 9.80 -1.31
CA MET A 131 0.04 9.74 -1.78
C MET A 131 1.04 9.54 -0.64
N LEU A 132 0.83 10.18 0.51
CA LEU A 132 1.65 9.95 1.70
C LEU A 132 1.52 8.52 2.22
N CYS A 133 0.30 7.97 2.26
CA CYS A 133 0.10 6.55 2.62
C CYS A 133 0.82 5.62 1.64
N VAL A 134 0.81 5.90 0.32
CA VAL A 134 1.56 5.09 -0.65
C VAL A 134 3.05 5.18 -0.37
N PHE A 135 3.57 6.37 -0.10
CA PHE A 135 4.98 6.55 0.21
C PHE A 135 5.39 5.82 1.50
N PHE A 136 4.67 6.00 2.60
CA PHE A 136 4.97 5.34 3.88
C PHE A 136 4.72 3.83 3.84
N GLY A 137 3.66 3.37 3.16
CA GLY A 137 3.43 1.93 2.94
C GLY A 137 4.56 1.28 2.15
N PHE A 138 5.10 1.98 1.14
CA PHE A 138 6.26 1.49 0.40
C PHE A 138 7.53 1.48 1.27
N LEU A 139 7.81 2.56 2.03
CA LEU A 139 8.94 2.59 2.97
C LEU A 139 8.84 1.48 4.02
N HIS A 140 7.65 1.22 4.54
CA HIS A 140 7.38 0.13 5.47
C HIS A 140 7.77 -1.23 4.85
N ILE A 141 7.31 -1.52 3.63
CA ILE A 141 7.64 -2.77 2.92
C ILE A 141 9.14 -2.91 2.71
N ILE A 142 9.82 -1.86 2.25
CA ILE A 142 11.27 -1.89 1.97
C ILE A 142 12.08 -2.07 3.25
N ALA A 143 11.72 -1.35 4.32
CA ALA A 143 12.47 -1.38 5.57
C ALA A 143 12.33 -2.70 6.34
N ILE A 144 11.28 -3.50 6.07
CA ILE A 144 11.15 -4.87 6.59
C ILE A 144 12.16 -5.83 5.93
N GLN A 145 12.58 -5.57 4.69
CA GLN A 145 13.41 -6.51 3.96
C GLN A 145 14.85 -6.50 4.47
N LYS A 146 15.34 -7.67 4.90
CA LYS A 146 16.77 -7.86 5.20
C LYS A 146 17.64 -7.78 3.94
N VAL A 147 17.10 -8.18 2.79
CA VAL A 147 17.78 -8.15 1.49
C VAL A 147 16.83 -7.59 0.44
N VAL A 148 17.24 -6.50 -0.20
CA VAL A 148 16.46 -5.87 -1.28
C VAL A 148 16.58 -6.72 -2.55
N LYS A 149 15.52 -7.44 -2.88
CA LYS A 149 15.43 -8.23 -4.12
C LYS A 149 15.01 -7.38 -5.33
N THR A 150 15.22 -7.91 -6.52
CA THR A 150 14.81 -7.28 -7.79
C THR A 150 13.32 -6.92 -7.83
N SER A 151 12.45 -7.76 -7.25
CA SER A 151 11.01 -7.49 -7.12
C SER A 151 10.73 -6.16 -6.41
N HIS A 152 11.46 -5.85 -5.34
CA HIS A 152 11.33 -4.60 -4.58
C HIS A 152 11.76 -3.38 -5.38
N ILE A 153 12.84 -3.49 -6.18
CA ILE A 153 13.34 -2.42 -7.05
C ILE A 153 12.30 -2.09 -8.14
N VAL A 154 11.72 -3.13 -8.73
CA VAL A 154 10.69 -2.99 -9.77
C VAL A 154 9.43 -2.35 -9.20
N VAL A 155 8.95 -2.83 -8.05
CA VAL A 155 7.82 -2.21 -7.33
C VAL A 155 8.12 -0.75 -7.00
N GLY A 156 9.32 -0.46 -6.47
CA GLY A 156 9.74 0.89 -6.13
C GLY A 156 9.74 1.83 -7.32
N SER A 157 10.24 1.36 -8.47
CA SER A 157 10.24 2.13 -9.71
C SER A 157 8.80 2.48 -10.15
N ILE A 158 7.88 1.52 -10.08
CA ILE A 158 6.46 1.76 -10.40
C ILE A 158 5.85 2.77 -9.42
N VAL A 159 6.10 2.64 -8.12
CA VAL A 159 5.60 3.56 -7.09
C VAL A 159 6.09 4.98 -7.35
N VAL A 160 7.38 5.15 -7.60
CA VAL A 160 7.98 6.45 -7.93
C VAL A 160 7.34 7.03 -9.19
N CYS A 161 7.23 6.25 -10.26
CA CYS A 161 6.57 6.70 -11.50
C CYS A 161 5.12 7.15 -11.26
N VAL A 162 4.34 6.40 -10.47
CA VAL A 162 2.95 6.72 -10.13
C VAL A 162 2.87 8.02 -9.33
N LEU A 163 3.69 8.18 -8.29
CA LEU A 163 3.70 9.37 -7.44
C LEU A 163 4.11 10.61 -8.25
N VAL A 164 5.19 10.51 -9.02
CA VAL A 164 5.68 11.60 -9.88
C VAL A 164 4.61 12.00 -10.90
N TYR A 165 4.00 11.03 -11.59
CA TYR A 165 2.92 11.30 -12.54
C TYR A 165 1.73 12.01 -11.90
N LYS A 166 1.32 11.60 -10.68
CA LYS A 166 0.21 12.23 -9.96
C LYS A 166 0.52 13.65 -9.51
N ILE A 167 1.74 13.91 -9.07
CA ILE A 167 2.21 15.26 -8.73
C ILE A 167 2.18 16.16 -9.97
N PHE A 168 2.76 15.72 -11.10
CA PHE A 168 2.73 16.49 -12.35
C PHE A 168 1.31 16.77 -12.84
N GLN A 169 0.41 15.79 -12.76
CA GLN A 169 -0.99 15.96 -13.16
C GLN A 169 -1.69 17.04 -12.31
N LYS A 170 -1.41 17.10 -11.00
CA LYS A 170 -1.95 18.11 -10.09
C LYS A 170 -1.42 19.51 -10.42
N ILE A 171 -0.10 19.66 -10.59
CA ILE A 171 0.55 20.94 -10.92
C ILE A 171 0.00 21.49 -12.24
N ASN A 172 -0.09 20.65 -13.27
CA ASN A 172 -0.62 21.06 -14.59
C ASN A 172 -2.10 21.43 -14.55
N LYS A 173 -2.89 20.81 -13.67
CA LYS A 173 -4.29 21.18 -13.48
C LYS A 173 -4.43 22.56 -12.83
N SER A 174 -3.59 22.88 -11.83
CA SER A 174 -3.58 24.20 -11.18
C SER A 174 -3.26 25.32 -12.18
N ARG A 175 -2.19 25.16 -12.96
CA ARG A 175 -1.75 26.16 -13.96
C ARG A 175 -2.75 26.44 -15.08
N ARG A 176 -3.68 25.51 -15.36
CA ARG A 176 -4.74 25.71 -16.35
C ARG A 176 -5.95 26.46 -15.81
N ILE A 177 -6.13 26.52 -14.49
CA ILE A 177 -7.23 27.27 -13.86
C ILE A 177 -6.86 28.75 -13.73
N GLU A 178 -5.56 29.05 -13.66
CA GLU A 178 -5.00 30.40 -13.57
C GLU A 178 -4.83 31.12 -14.94
N ARG A 179 -5.15 30.44 -16.05
CA ARG A 179 -5.13 31.00 -17.42
C ARG A 179 -6.55 31.08 -17.95
#